data_AF-A0A653CRY4-F1
#
_entry.id   AF-A0A653CRY4-F1
#
_cell.length_a   1.000
_cell.length_b   1.000
_cell.length_c   1.000
_cell.angle_alpha   90.00
_cell.angle_beta   90.00
_cell.angle_gamma   90.00
#
_symmetry.space_group_name_H-M   'P 1'
#
loop_
_entity.id
_entity.type
_entity.pdbx_description
1 polymer ?
#
loop_
_entity_poly.entity_id
_entity_poly.type
_entity_poly.pdbx_seq_one_letter_code
_entity_poly.pdbx_strand_id
1 'polypeptide(L)'
;MSESHLNLKSLYECSHARLDELVDTSAGYVYGARLTGAGWGGCIVALVKNEKLHEYIEHLKETFYKKYGDGDDFDKFLFATAPKSGACIYEL
;
A
#
# COMPACT_ATOMS: atom_id res chain seq x y z
N MET A 1 -6.08 -8.40 7.40
CA MET A 1 -6.04 -7.33 6.36
C MET A 1 -6.56 -7.85 5.04
N SER A 2 -6.03 -8.96 4.52
CA SER A 2 -6.42 -9.55 3.24
C SER A 2 -7.91 -9.88 3.12
N GLU A 3 -8.52 -10.48 4.15
CA GLU A 3 -9.97 -10.74 4.18
C GLU A 3 -10.80 -9.47 4.04
N SER A 4 -10.35 -8.37 4.67
CA SER A 4 -11.04 -7.09 4.50
C SER A 4 -10.91 -6.55 3.09
N HIS A 5 -9.77 -6.74 2.41
CA HIS A 5 -9.65 -6.33 1.02
C HIS A 5 -10.59 -7.14 0.12
N LEU A 6 -10.66 -8.47 0.34
CA LEU A 6 -11.58 -9.34 -0.37
C LEU A 6 -13.02 -8.85 -0.22
N ASN A 7 -13.45 -8.54 1.00
CA ASN A 7 -14.80 -8.01 1.26
C ASN A 7 -15.03 -6.65 0.58
N LEU A 8 -14.04 -5.75 0.58
CA LEU A 8 -14.16 -4.44 -0.08
C LEU A 8 -14.21 -4.57 -1.60
N LYS A 9 -13.57 -5.59 -2.16
CA LYS A 9 -13.61 -5.92 -3.58
C LYS A 9 -14.94 -6.57 -3.98
N SER A 10 -15.41 -7.57 -3.24
CA SER A 10 -16.53 -8.43 -3.67
C SER A 10 -17.89 -8.08 -3.06
N LEU A 11 -17.93 -7.55 -1.84
CA LEU A 11 -19.18 -7.24 -1.15
C LEU A 11 -19.51 -5.76 -1.19
N TYR A 12 -18.51 -4.90 -0.98
CA TYR A 12 -18.70 -3.44 -0.99
C TYR A 12 -18.38 -2.81 -2.34
N GLU A 13 -17.77 -3.56 -3.26
CA GLU A 13 -17.46 -3.17 -4.64
C GLU A 13 -16.76 -1.80 -4.76
N CYS A 14 -15.93 -1.46 -3.78
CA CYS A 14 -15.20 -0.19 -3.71
C CYS A 14 -13.72 -0.33 -4.06
N SER A 15 -13.31 -1.44 -4.68
CA SER A 15 -11.93 -1.60 -5.14
C SER A 15 -11.72 -1.02 -6.54
N HIS A 16 -10.52 -1.21 -7.07
CA HIS A 16 -10.13 -0.82 -8.43
C HIS A 16 -9.10 -1.82 -8.96
N ALA A 17 -9.11 -2.12 -10.26
CA ALA A 17 -8.21 -3.14 -10.84
C ALA A 17 -6.72 -2.92 -10.49
N ARG A 18 -6.24 -1.67 -10.53
CA ARG A 18 -4.87 -1.33 -10.11
C ARG A 18 -4.60 -1.51 -8.61
N LEU A 19 -5.59 -1.32 -7.74
CA LEU A 19 -5.42 -1.58 -6.31
C LEU A 19 -5.37 -3.08 -6.03
N ASP A 20 -6.24 -3.85 -6.69
CA ASP A 20 -6.25 -5.30 -6.58
C ASP A 20 -4.91 -5.87 -7.02
N GLU A 21 -4.40 -5.44 -8.19
CA GLU A 21 -3.07 -5.83 -8.67
C GLU A 21 -1.97 -5.45 -7.68
N LEU A 22 -2.01 -4.25 -7.08
CA LEU A 22 -1.00 -3.84 -6.10
C LEU A 22 -1.06 -4.68 -4.82
N VAL A 23 -2.26 -5.04 -4.34
CA VAL A 23 -2.43 -5.96 -3.20
C VAL A 23 -1.92 -7.37 -3.55
N ASP A 24 -2.23 -7.88 -4.73
CA ASP A 24 -1.79 -9.20 -5.19
C ASP A 24 -0.27 -9.25 -5.36
N THR A 25 0.35 -8.22 -5.94
CA THR A 25 1.81 -8.06 -6.04
C THR A 25 2.48 -8.04 -4.66
N SER A 26 1.76 -7.61 -3.63
CA SER A 26 2.28 -7.59 -2.25
C SER A 26 2.34 -8.98 -1.61
N ALA A 27 1.67 -9.98 -2.19
CA ALA A 27 1.60 -11.32 -1.63
C ALA A 27 3.00 -11.95 -1.47
N GLY A 28 3.24 -12.61 -0.34
CA GLY A 28 4.52 -13.25 -0.01
C GLY A 28 5.55 -12.36 0.70
N TYR A 29 5.43 -11.03 0.58
CA TYR A 29 6.30 -10.08 1.28
C TYR A 29 5.72 -9.57 2.60
N VAL A 30 4.39 -9.57 2.72
CA VAL A 30 3.66 -8.91 3.81
C VAL A 30 2.77 -9.90 4.57
N TYR A 31 2.48 -9.60 5.83
CA TYR A 31 1.48 -10.33 6.62
C TYR A 31 0.05 -10.07 6.12
N GLY A 32 -0.16 -8.93 5.46
CA GLY A 32 -1.38 -8.66 4.72
C GLY A 32 -1.37 -7.24 4.15
N ALA A 33 -2.10 -7.06 3.06
CA ALA A 33 -2.33 -5.77 2.41
C ALA A 33 -3.81 -5.56 2.15
N ARG A 34 -4.23 -4.30 2.04
CA ARG A 34 -5.59 -3.91 1.65
C ARG A 34 -5.62 -2.48 1.13
N LEU A 35 -6.65 -2.14 0.37
CA LEU A 35 -6.98 -0.74 0.11
C LEU A 35 -7.26 0.02 1.42
N THR A 36 -6.90 1.31 1.43
CA THR A 36 -7.14 2.24 2.53
C THR A 36 -7.70 3.56 2.00
N GLY A 37 -8.58 4.20 2.77
CA GLY A 37 -9.36 5.35 2.32
C GLY A 37 -10.70 4.96 1.71
N ALA A 38 -11.22 5.81 0.82
CA ALA A 38 -12.58 5.70 0.28
C ALA A 38 -12.78 4.55 -0.73
N GLY A 39 -11.74 4.14 -1.45
CA GLY A 39 -11.83 3.14 -2.53
C GLY A 39 -11.86 3.77 -3.93
N TRP A 40 -12.13 2.92 -4.93
CA TRP A 40 -12.11 3.23 -6.38
C TRP A 40 -10.79 3.84 -6.89
N GLY A 41 -9.68 3.56 -6.19
CA GLY A 41 -8.37 4.15 -6.41
C GLY A 41 -7.73 4.59 -5.10
N GLY A 42 -6.68 5.40 -5.18
CA GLY A 42 -5.95 5.87 -4.00
C GLY A 42 -4.86 4.90 -3.57
N CYS A 43 -4.83 4.54 -2.28
CA CYS A 43 -3.70 3.87 -1.67
C CYS A 43 -4.04 2.47 -1.15
N ILE A 44 -3.00 1.64 -0.99
CA ILE A 44 -3.03 0.46 -0.14
C ILE A 44 -2.26 0.71 1.15
N VAL A 45 -2.54 -0.08 2.17
CA VAL A 45 -1.69 -0.23 3.36
C VAL A 45 -1.28 -1.70 3.47
N ALA A 46 -0.01 -1.95 3.72
CA ALA A 46 0.56 -3.28 3.82
C ALA A 46 1.40 -3.44 5.09
N LEU A 47 1.20 -4.53 5.82
CA LEU A 47 1.92 -4.83 7.05
C LEU A 47 3.12 -5.71 6.74
N VAL A 48 4.31 -5.12 6.76
CA VAL A 48 5.57 -5.79 6.39
C VAL A 48 6.46 -5.98 7.62
N LYS A 49 7.24 -7.06 7.63
CA LYS A 49 8.29 -7.26 8.64
C LYS A 49 9.47 -6.32 8.33
N ASN A 50 10.05 -5.66 9.33
CA ASN A 50 11.11 -4.66 9.11
C ASN A 50 12.28 -5.19 8.28
N GLU A 51 12.68 -6.45 8.47
CA GLU A 51 13.78 -7.07 7.75
C GLU A 51 13.50 -7.28 6.25
N LYS A 52 12.22 -7.32 5.87
CA LYS A 52 11.77 -7.45 4.46
C LYS A 52 11.39 -6.12 3.82
N LEU A 53 11.45 -5.01 4.56
CA LEU A 53 10.94 -3.72 4.10
C LEU A 53 11.62 -3.25 2.81
N HIS A 54 12.95 -3.27 2.77
CA HIS A 54 13.70 -2.77 1.61
C HIS A 54 13.47 -3.65 0.37
N GLU A 55 13.55 -4.98 0.55
CA GLU A 55 13.24 -5.96 -0.50
C GLU A 55 11.84 -5.76 -1.08
N TYR A 56 10.85 -5.54 -0.21
CA TYR A 56 9.47 -5.30 -0.62
C TYR A 56 9.30 -3.98 -1.39
N ILE A 57 9.97 -2.90 -0.96
CA ILE A 57 9.93 -1.62 -1.68
C ILE A 57 10.48 -1.79 -3.11
N GLU A 58 11.65 -2.42 -3.25
CA GLU A 58 12.24 -2.65 -4.57
C GLU A 58 11.37 -3.56 -5.44
N HIS A 59 10.80 -4.63 -4.86
CA HIS A 59 9.84 -5.48 -5.55
C HIS A 59 8.65 -4.69 -6.12
N LEU A 60 8.04 -3.79 -5.34
CA LEU A 60 6.93 -2.95 -5.80
C LEU A 60 7.33 -1.98 -6.92
N LYS A 61 8.52 -1.38 -6.84
CA LYS A 61 9.04 -0.50 -7.89
C LYS A 61 9.12 -1.23 -9.22
N GLU A 62 9.74 -2.41 -9.21
CA GLU A 62 9.99 -3.20 -10.42
C GLU A 62 8.72 -3.81 -11.01
N THR A 63 7.84 -4.36 -10.15
CA THR A 63 6.72 -5.21 -10.62
C THR A 63 5.42 -4.45 -10.82
N PHE A 64 5.22 -3.30 -10.17
CA PHE A 64 4.00 -2.51 -10.29
C PHE A 64 4.25 -1.11 -10.85
N TYR A 65 5.07 -0.28 -10.19
CA TYR A 65 5.12 1.15 -10.54
C TYR A 65 5.81 1.44 -11.87
N LYS A 66 6.89 0.72 -12.22
CA LYS A 66 7.52 0.85 -13.55
C LYS A 66 6.57 0.56 -14.71
N LYS A 67 5.63 -0.38 -14.54
CA LYS A 67 4.64 -0.75 -15.56
C LYS A 67 3.71 0.42 -15.93
N TYR A 68 3.42 1.31 -14.97
CA TYR A 68 2.47 2.41 -15.15
C TYR A 68 3.12 3.76 -15.47
N GLY A 69 4.45 3.82 -15.54
CA GLY A 69 5.16 5.04 -15.93
C GLY A 69 5.04 6.16 -14.88
N ASP A 70 4.84 5.82 -13.61
CA ASP A 70 4.65 6.78 -12.50
C ASP A 70 5.93 7.60 -12.15
N GLY A 71 6.96 7.55 -13.00
CA GLY A 71 8.21 8.32 -12.90
C GLY A 71 9.30 7.65 -12.05
N ASP A 72 10.50 8.25 -12.04
CA ASP A 72 11.65 7.76 -11.26
C ASP A 72 11.61 8.18 -9.77
N ASP A 73 10.66 9.03 -9.39
CA ASP A 73 10.52 9.57 -8.03
C ASP A 73 9.50 8.76 -7.20
N PHE A 74 9.89 7.53 -6.88
CA PHE A 74 9.04 6.55 -6.18
C PHE A 74 8.62 6.98 -4.77
N ASP A 75 9.40 7.85 -4.13
CA ASP A 75 9.17 8.28 -2.75
C ASP A 75 7.87 9.09 -2.60
N LYS A 76 7.34 9.63 -3.70
CA LYS A 76 6.05 10.34 -3.73
C LYS A 76 4.84 9.44 -3.48
N PHE A 77 4.94 8.16 -3.80
CA PHE A 77 3.79 7.24 -3.80
C PHE A 77 4.06 5.93 -3.06
N LEU A 78 5.31 5.64 -2.69
CA LEU A 78 5.71 4.48 -1.92
C LEU A 78 6.60 4.88 -0.75
N PHE A 79 6.09 4.73 0.47
CA PHE A 79 6.83 5.06 1.68
C PHE A 79 6.49 4.13 2.84
N ALA A 80 7.46 3.92 3.73
CA ALA A 80 7.26 3.22 4.99
C ALA A 80 6.73 4.18 6.06
N THR A 81 5.87 3.68 6.94
CA THR A 81 5.35 4.47 8.06
C THR A 81 5.16 3.62 9.31
N ALA A 82 5.08 4.29 10.46
CA ALA A 82 4.78 3.72 11.76
C ALA A 82 3.78 4.65 12.48
N PRO A 83 3.02 4.15 13.48
CA PRO A 83 2.15 5.02 14.27
C PRO A 83 2.91 6.20 14.86
N LYS A 84 2.35 7.41 14.73
CA LYS A 84 2.92 8.65 15.26
C LYS A 84 1.89 9.41 16.07
N SER A 85 2.36 10.41 16.82
CA SER A 85 1.53 11.33 17.58
C SER A 85 0.52 12.04 16.68
N GLY A 86 -0.66 12.32 17.23
CA GLY A 86 -1.68 13.15 16.58
C GLY A 86 -1.35 14.64 16.65
N ALA A 87 -2.37 15.47 16.45
CA ALA A 87 -2.24 16.92 16.53
C ALA A 87 -1.73 17.36 17.92
N CYS A 88 -0.76 18.28 17.92
CA CYS A 88 -0.20 18.86 19.14
C CYS A 88 0.21 20.32 18.89
N ILE A 89 0.33 21.08 19.99
CA ILE A 89 0.87 22.43 19.98
C ILE A 89 2.36 22.33 20.35
N TYR A 90 3.23 22.94 19.55
CA TYR A 90 4.63 23.09 19.86
C TYR A 90 4.86 24.48 20.45
N GLU A 91 5.25 24.54 21.72
CA GLU A 91 5.79 25.75 22.32
C GLU A 91 7.28 25.82 21.97
N LEU A 92 7.70 26.92 21.35
CA LEU A 92 9.08 27.19 20.96
C LEU A 92 9.85 27.83 22.12
#